data_AF-A0A0D0N243-F1
#
_entry.id   AF-A0A0D0N243-F1
#
_cell.length_a   1.000
_cell.length_b   1.000
_cell.length_c   1.000
_cell.angle_alpha   90.00
_cell.angle_beta   90.00
_cell.angle_gamma   90.00
#
_symmetry.space_group_name_H-M   'P 1'
#
loop_
_entity.id
_entity.type
_entity.pdbx_description
1 polymer ?
#
loop_
_entity_poly.entity_id
_entity_poly.type
_entity_poly.pdbx_seq_one_letter_code
_entity_poly.pdbx_strand_id
1 'polypeptide(L)'
;MPEQELSDVFERAVGDAVPDLGLLVAGATAEGRAIRLRRRAALAGTVLAVAGLALGGGLLLRPAPPTLTISPGAGGSMPPVPTPQSTLPSGLVPVNGFNARALLGKLLGPMLVVDTWDGRRSTSDAEVQTVFLAGLRSLGDDRTGTLRIQVTAPTGGRSPRPSDRLDCATRPVGEKCATLTGAGGAGIAVTRNDEAGQLSYVAELRRGDGSLVTLVATGADGNAPLVTWQNVTRWTTDPDWSALVAREDPTDLGAQPTPDLGAQPTPDLDRSPTGRPSSTGRPSSVVQEPAKGTRSDAPTSGTAQ
;
A
#
# COMPACT_ATOMS: atom_id res chain seq x y z
N MET A 1 24.36 -43.75 -30.96
CA MET A 1 23.63 -42.65 -31.62
C MET A 1 22.41 -42.25 -30.78
N PRO A 2 22.55 -41.48 -29.66
CA PRO A 2 21.40 -40.96 -28.91
C PRO A 2 21.29 -39.42 -28.85
N GLU A 3 22.25 -38.67 -29.39
CA GLU A 3 22.28 -37.21 -29.24
C GLU A 3 21.31 -36.48 -30.19
N GLN A 4 20.95 -37.09 -31.32
CA GLN A 4 20.02 -36.49 -32.28
C GLN A 4 18.57 -36.51 -31.81
N GLU A 5 18.15 -37.53 -31.05
CA GLU A 5 16.77 -37.63 -30.56
C GLU A 5 16.47 -36.62 -29.45
N LEU A 6 17.46 -36.28 -28.62
CA LEU A 6 17.29 -35.26 -27.57
C LEU A 6 17.22 -33.85 -28.16
N SER A 7 17.93 -33.59 -29.26
CA SER A 7 17.88 -32.31 -29.98
C SER A 7 16.49 -32.05 -30.57
N ASP A 8 15.89 -33.07 -31.18
CA ASP A 8 14.57 -32.97 -31.83
C ASP A 8 13.43 -32.76 -30.81
N VAL A 9 13.54 -33.38 -29.62
CA VAL A 9 12.56 -33.18 -28.54
C VAL A 9 12.69 -31.79 -27.93
N PHE A 10 13.92 -31.27 -27.79
CA PHE A 10 14.13 -29.90 -27.31
C PHE A 10 13.65 -28.84 -28.31
N GLU A 11 13.92 -29.00 -29.61
CA GLU A 11 13.43 -28.07 -30.64
C GLU A 11 11.90 -28.06 -30.69
N ARG A 12 11.26 -29.23 -30.55
CA ARG A 12 9.79 -29.33 -30.54
C ARG A 12 9.17 -28.78 -29.26
N ALA A 13 9.83 -28.92 -28.11
CA ALA A 13 9.33 -28.38 -26.84
C ALA A 13 9.53 -26.87 -26.69
N VAL A 14 10.59 -26.31 -27.30
CA VAL A 14 10.93 -24.88 -27.21
C VAL A 14 10.32 -24.07 -28.37
N GLY A 15 10.11 -24.67 -29.55
CA GLY A 15 9.60 -24.00 -30.74
C GLY A 15 8.19 -23.43 -30.61
N ASP A 16 7.31 -24.07 -29.83
CA ASP A 16 5.92 -23.63 -29.64
C ASP A 16 5.74 -22.66 -28.45
N ALA A 17 6.79 -22.41 -27.69
CA ALA A 17 6.76 -21.57 -26.50
C ALA A 17 7.84 -20.48 -26.52
N VAL A 18 8.10 -19.88 -27.70
CA VAL A 18 8.84 -18.61 -27.76
C VAL A 18 7.88 -17.53 -27.28
N PRO A 19 7.97 -17.07 -26.01
CA PRO A 19 7.17 -15.95 -25.57
C PRO A 19 7.66 -14.75 -26.38
N ASP A 20 6.76 -13.91 -26.84
CA ASP A 20 7.11 -12.68 -27.53
C ASP A 20 7.82 -11.74 -26.55
N LEU A 21 9.12 -11.97 -26.37
CA LEU A 21 10.02 -11.15 -25.55
C LEU A 21 10.02 -9.70 -26.07
N GLY A 22 9.65 -9.49 -27.34
CA GLY A 22 9.38 -8.18 -27.91
C GLY A 22 8.23 -7.46 -27.21
N LEU A 23 7.13 -8.14 -26.89
CA LEU A 23 5.99 -7.55 -26.17
C LEU A 23 6.29 -7.29 -24.69
N LEU A 24 7.04 -8.18 -24.04
CA LEU A 24 7.50 -7.97 -22.65
C LEU A 24 8.49 -6.79 -22.54
N VAL A 25 9.41 -6.65 -23.49
CA VAL A 25 10.35 -5.51 -23.54
C VAL A 25 9.64 -4.21 -23.98
N ALA A 26 8.65 -4.29 -24.87
CA ALA A 26 7.83 -3.13 -25.26
C ALA A 26 6.97 -2.63 -24.09
N GLY A 27 6.38 -3.54 -23.30
CA GLY A 27 5.64 -3.21 -22.07
C GLY A 27 6.53 -2.55 -21.02
N ALA A 28 7.70 -3.13 -20.75
CA ALA A 28 8.65 -2.60 -19.76
C ALA A 28 9.25 -1.23 -20.17
N THR A 29 9.43 -0.97 -21.47
CA THR A 29 9.92 0.33 -21.96
C THR A 29 8.84 1.42 -21.96
N ALA A 30 7.56 1.06 -22.13
CA ALA A 30 6.43 1.97 -22.01
C ALA A 30 6.24 2.47 -20.55
N GLU A 31 6.32 1.58 -19.56
CA GLU A 31 6.24 1.97 -18.14
C GLU A 31 7.44 2.81 -17.69
N GLY A 32 8.64 2.50 -18.17
CA GLY A 32 9.84 3.28 -17.87
C GLY A 32 9.79 4.74 -18.36
N ARG A 33 9.05 5.01 -19.45
CA ARG A 33 8.85 6.37 -19.99
C ARG A 33 7.88 7.20 -19.16
N ALA A 34 6.81 6.59 -18.63
CA ALA A 34 5.84 7.26 -17.78
C ALA A 34 6.46 7.75 -16.46
N ILE A 35 7.36 6.97 -15.86
CA ILE A 35 8.07 7.33 -14.63
C ILE A 35 9.05 8.49 -14.87
N ARG A 36 9.76 8.50 -16.01
CA ARG A 36 10.68 9.60 -16.36
C ARG A 36 9.95 10.92 -16.63
N LEU A 37 8.76 10.88 -17.24
CA LEU A 37 7.94 12.07 -17.47
C LEU A 37 7.42 12.68 -16.15
N ARG A 38 6.95 11.85 -15.21
CA ARG A 38 6.52 12.32 -13.87
C ARG A 38 7.67 12.98 -13.09
N ARG A 39 8.89 12.43 -13.17
CA ARG A 39 10.07 13.06 -12.54
C ARG A 39 10.46 14.40 -13.19
N ARG A 40 10.36 14.52 -14.52
CA ARG A 40 10.66 15.80 -15.21
C ARG A 40 9.62 16.88 -14.89
N ALA A 41 8.34 16.51 -14.79
CA ALA A 41 7.29 17.45 -14.38
C ALA A 41 7.48 17.95 -12.94
N ALA A 42 7.84 17.06 -12.01
CA ALA A 42 8.13 17.44 -10.62
C ALA A 42 9.34 18.39 -10.49
N LEU A 43 10.41 18.13 -11.25
CA LEU A 43 11.61 18.99 -11.24
C LEU A 43 11.35 20.36 -11.90
N ALA A 44 10.55 20.43 -12.96
CA ALA A 44 10.19 21.70 -13.59
C ALA A 44 9.33 22.59 -12.68
N GLY A 45 8.42 22.00 -11.90
CA GLY A 45 7.60 22.73 -10.92
C GLY A 45 8.42 23.38 -9.81
N THR A 46 9.47 22.69 -9.33
CA THR A 46 10.35 23.24 -8.28
C THR A 46 11.20 24.42 -8.75
N VAL A 47 11.65 24.44 -10.02
CA VAL A 47 12.46 25.54 -10.55
C VAL A 47 11.62 26.82 -10.74
N LEU A 48 10.38 26.68 -11.20
CA LEU A 48 9.45 27.81 -11.34
C LEU A 48 9.06 28.43 -9.98
N ALA A 49 8.90 27.61 -8.94
CA ALA A 49 8.61 28.10 -7.60
C ALA A 49 9.76 28.93 -7.00
N VAL A 50 11.02 28.50 -7.22
CA VAL A 50 12.21 29.24 -6.75
C VAL A 50 12.40 30.54 -7.54
N ALA A 51 12.13 30.54 -8.86
CA ALA A 51 12.20 31.74 -9.68
C ALA A 51 11.12 32.78 -9.31
N GLY A 52 9.90 32.33 -8.97
CA GLY A 52 8.83 33.19 -8.47
C GLY A 52 9.15 33.82 -7.12
N LEU A 53 9.81 33.07 -6.23
CA LEU A 53 10.20 33.56 -4.90
C LEU A 53 11.37 34.56 -4.98
N ALA A 54 12.28 34.41 -5.95
CA ALA A 54 13.35 35.36 -6.22
C ALA A 54 12.85 36.70 -6.81
N LEU A 55 11.77 36.70 -7.58
CA LEU A 55 11.16 37.92 -8.12
C LEU A 55 10.19 38.59 -7.13
N GLY A 56 9.55 37.83 -6.23
CA GLY A 56 8.65 38.37 -5.20
C GLY A 56 9.34 38.88 -3.93
N GLY A 57 10.53 38.37 -3.59
CA GLY A 57 11.26 38.73 -2.37
C GLY A 57 12.12 40.02 -2.45
N GLY A 58 12.15 40.69 -3.60
CA GLY A 58 13.10 41.77 -3.88
C GLY A 58 12.79 43.16 -3.33
N LEU A 59 11.72 43.36 -2.53
CA LEU A 59 11.26 44.72 -2.20
C LEU A 59 11.46 45.18 -0.74
N LEU A 60 12.10 44.41 0.15
CA LEU A 60 12.21 44.80 1.58
C LEU A 60 13.56 44.52 2.27
N LEU A 61 14.69 44.39 1.55
CA LEU A 61 15.99 44.28 2.21
C LEU A 61 17.00 45.30 1.69
N ARG A 62 17.13 46.36 2.48
CA ARG A 62 18.17 47.39 2.42
C ARG A 62 19.54 46.72 2.70
N PRO A 63 20.52 46.81 1.79
CA PRO A 63 21.82 46.19 2.00
C PRO A 63 22.67 47.04 2.95
N ALA A 64 22.99 46.49 4.12
CA ALA A 64 24.12 46.93 4.94
C ALA A 64 25.24 45.89 4.77
N PRO A 65 26.47 46.27 4.41
CA PRO A 65 27.57 45.32 4.26
C PRO A 65 28.13 44.91 5.64
N PRO A 66 28.19 43.62 5.99
CA PRO A 66 29.09 43.16 7.02
C PRO A 66 30.46 42.84 6.41
N THR A 67 31.45 43.64 6.78
CA THR A 67 32.88 43.30 6.61
C THR A 67 33.20 42.16 7.57
N LEU A 68 33.26 40.92 7.08
CA LEU A 68 33.78 39.78 7.83
C LEU A 68 35.17 39.43 7.30
N THR A 69 36.18 39.88 8.02
CA THR A 69 37.58 39.49 7.86
C THR A 69 37.74 38.06 8.39
N ILE A 70 37.86 37.08 7.50
CA ILE A 70 38.17 35.69 7.88
C ILE A 70 39.68 35.59 8.05
N SER A 71 40.12 35.46 9.31
CA SER A 71 41.50 35.14 9.67
C SER A 71 41.68 33.62 9.64
N PRO A 72 42.66 33.06 8.90
CA PRO A 72 42.96 31.64 8.94
C PRO A 72 43.67 31.30 10.27
N GLY A 73 42.88 30.92 11.29
CA GLY A 73 43.38 30.39 12.55
C GLY A 73 43.81 28.93 12.41
N ALA A 74 45.10 28.68 12.56
CA ALA A 74 45.69 27.35 12.64
C ALA A 74 45.27 26.62 13.95
N GLY A 75 45.03 25.31 13.84
CA GLY A 75 45.16 24.38 14.96
C GLY A 75 44.03 24.34 15.99
N GLY A 76 42.78 24.17 15.54
CA GLY A 76 41.66 23.83 16.43
C GLY A 76 41.34 22.33 16.35
N SER A 77 41.68 21.57 17.38
CA SER A 77 41.14 20.21 17.60
C SER A 77 39.62 20.31 17.60
N MET A 78 38.97 19.85 16.52
CA MET A 78 37.50 19.83 16.48
C MET A 78 37.01 18.90 17.59
N PRO A 79 36.09 19.34 18.46
CA PRO A 79 35.44 18.44 19.41
C PRO A 79 34.75 17.32 18.63
N PRO A 80 34.71 16.09 19.17
CA PRO A 80 34.07 14.98 18.48
C PRO A 80 32.63 15.35 18.14
N VAL A 81 32.28 15.22 16.86
CA VAL A 81 30.90 15.38 16.40
C VAL A 81 30.05 14.40 17.20
N PRO A 82 29.04 14.85 17.96
CA PRO A 82 28.19 13.95 18.71
C PRO A 82 27.51 12.99 17.73
N THR A 83 27.85 11.71 17.81
CA THR A 83 27.12 10.67 17.09
C THR A 83 25.68 10.68 17.58
N PRO A 84 24.69 10.77 16.69
CA PRO A 84 23.28 10.70 17.08
C PRO A 84 23.05 9.37 17.79
N GLN A 85 22.82 9.42 19.10
CA GLN A 85 22.44 8.25 19.86
C GLN A 85 20.96 7.98 19.57
N SER A 86 20.67 6.82 19.01
CA SER A 86 19.30 6.36 18.86
C SER A 86 18.70 6.19 20.27
N THR A 87 17.68 6.97 20.57
CA THR A 87 16.97 6.97 21.86
C THR A 87 15.85 5.93 21.92
N LEU A 88 15.87 4.95 21.02
CA LEU A 88 14.98 3.80 21.10
C LEU A 88 15.28 3.02 22.40
N PRO A 89 14.25 2.54 23.13
CA PRO A 89 14.47 1.67 24.27
C PRO A 89 15.37 0.50 23.88
N SER A 90 16.41 0.24 24.68
CA SER A 90 17.33 -0.86 24.45
C SER A 90 16.55 -2.17 24.44
N GLY A 91 16.48 -2.84 23.27
CA GLY A 91 15.73 -4.07 23.11
C GLY A 91 14.50 -3.96 22.21
N LEU A 92 14.15 -2.77 21.70
CA LEU A 92 13.11 -2.60 20.71
C LEU A 92 13.69 -2.24 19.34
N VAL A 93 13.17 -2.86 18.28
CA VAL A 93 13.50 -2.59 16.88
C VAL A 93 12.24 -2.21 16.11
N PRO A 94 12.31 -1.26 15.17
CA PRO A 94 11.13 -0.89 14.40
C PRO A 94 10.57 -2.08 13.61
N VAL A 95 9.24 -2.17 13.50
CA VAL A 95 8.54 -3.19 12.70
C VAL A 95 9.16 -3.23 11.30
N ASN A 96 9.47 -4.44 10.83
CA ASN A 96 10.01 -4.65 9.49
C ASN A 96 8.87 -5.00 8.50
N GLY A 97 9.18 -5.00 7.20
CA GLY A 97 8.19 -5.31 6.17
C GLY A 97 7.66 -6.74 6.21
N PHE A 98 8.46 -7.70 6.69
CA PHE A 98 8.04 -9.11 6.78
C PHE A 98 6.96 -9.29 7.85
N ASN A 99 7.17 -8.75 9.05
CA ASN A 99 6.24 -8.81 10.16
C ASN A 99 4.91 -8.13 9.81
N ALA A 100 4.99 -6.94 9.20
CA ALA A 100 3.81 -6.20 8.78
C ALA A 100 3.04 -6.96 7.69
N ARG A 101 3.73 -7.66 6.78
CA ARG A 101 3.08 -8.53 5.78
C ARG A 101 2.41 -9.74 6.43
N ALA A 102 3.07 -10.39 7.39
CA ALA A 102 2.51 -11.54 8.11
C ALA A 102 1.27 -11.14 8.92
N LEU A 103 1.32 -10.01 9.63
CA LEU A 103 0.18 -9.43 10.33
C LEU A 103 -0.96 -9.12 9.35
N LEU A 104 -0.65 -8.46 8.23
CA LEU A 104 -1.65 -8.18 7.22
C LEU A 104 -2.28 -9.46 6.66
N GLY A 105 -1.51 -10.52 6.44
CA GLY A 105 -2.03 -11.82 6.00
C GLY A 105 -3.02 -12.44 7.00
N LYS A 106 -2.83 -12.26 8.30
CA LYS A 106 -3.78 -12.70 9.34
C LYS A 106 -5.07 -11.86 9.35
N LEU A 107 -4.94 -10.58 9.01
CA LEU A 107 -6.05 -9.62 9.05
C LEU A 107 -6.90 -9.63 7.79
N LEU A 108 -6.29 -9.95 6.64
CA LEU A 108 -6.98 -10.11 5.37
C LEU A 108 -7.82 -11.40 5.39
N GLY A 109 -9.09 -11.27 4.98
CA GLY A 109 -9.95 -12.43 4.78
C GLY A 109 -9.51 -13.25 3.55
N PRO A 110 -10.07 -14.46 3.37
CA PRO A 110 -9.66 -15.38 2.31
C PRO A 110 -9.92 -14.86 0.88
N MET A 111 -10.72 -13.81 0.74
CA MET A 111 -11.08 -13.23 -0.56
C MET A 111 -10.09 -12.18 -1.08
N LEU A 112 -9.12 -11.76 -0.26
CA LEU A 112 -8.15 -10.72 -0.61
C LEU A 112 -6.74 -11.28 -0.63
N VAL A 113 -6.02 -11.04 -1.72
CA VAL A 113 -4.62 -11.42 -1.88
C VAL A 113 -3.75 -10.18 -1.94
N VAL A 114 -2.56 -10.25 -1.34
CA VAL A 114 -1.52 -9.23 -1.46
C VAL A 114 -0.68 -9.54 -2.68
N ASP A 115 -0.87 -8.77 -3.76
CA ASP A 115 -0.15 -8.94 -5.02
C ASP A 115 1.21 -8.25 -5.00
N THR A 116 1.28 -7.05 -4.41
CA THR A 116 2.51 -6.26 -4.34
C THR A 116 2.73 -5.74 -2.93
N TRP A 117 4.00 -5.56 -2.57
CA TRP A 117 4.41 -5.11 -1.24
C TRP A 117 5.68 -4.27 -1.33
N ASP A 118 5.60 -2.99 -0.95
CA ASP A 118 6.75 -2.09 -0.77
C ASP A 118 6.80 -1.60 0.69
N GLY A 119 7.97 -1.66 1.31
CA GLY A 119 8.20 -1.25 2.69
C GLY A 119 9.33 -0.26 2.76
N ARG A 120 9.04 0.96 3.22
CA ARG A 120 10.01 2.04 3.40
C ARG A 120 10.12 2.43 4.85
N ARG A 121 11.34 2.69 5.27
CA ARG A 121 11.66 3.16 6.62
C ARG A 121 12.46 4.45 6.52
N SER A 122 12.10 5.42 7.32
CA SER A 122 12.93 6.60 7.58
C SER A 122 13.06 6.80 9.08
N THR A 123 14.27 7.13 9.51
CA THR A 123 14.59 7.43 10.90
C THR A 123 15.13 8.84 10.98
N SER A 124 14.63 9.61 11.93
CA SER A 124 15.15 10.92 12.31
C SER A 124 15.47 10.94 13.80
N ASP A 125 16.03 12.03 14.30
CA ASP A 125 16.32 12.19 15.73
C ASP A 125 15.05 12.22 16.60
N ALA A 126 13.90 12.59 16.02
CA ALA A 126 12.63 12.78 16.74
C ALA A 126 11.59 11.69 16.50
N GLU A 127 11.70 10.96 15.38
CA GLU A 127 10.74 9.91 15.04
C GLU A 127 11.34 8.80 14.17
N VAL A 128 10.81 7.59 14.36
CA VAL A 128 10.89 6.50 13.41
C VAL A 128 9.58 6.42 12.65
N GLN A 129 9.65 6.51 11.33
CA GLN A 129 8.51 6.33 10.45
C GLN A 129 8.71 5.08 9.60
N THR A 130 7.70 4.22 9.58
CA THR A 130 7.65 3.05 8.71
C THR A 130 6.38 3.11 7.87
N VAL A 131 6.52 2.96 6.56
CA VAL A 131 5.42 3.01 5.60
C VAL A 131 5.44 1.72 4.78
N PHE A 132 4.31 1.02 4.77
CA PHE A 132 4.06 -0.13 3.93
C PHE A 132 2.98 0.20 2.91
N LEU A 133 3.18 -0.23 1.67
CA LEU A 133 2.21 -0.14 0.61
C LEU A 133 1.94 -1.54 0.09
N ALA A 134 0.71 -2.02 0.28
CA ALA A 134 0.23 -3.28 -0.23
C ALA A 134 -0.70 -3.05 -1.42
N GLY A 135 -0.41 -3.68 -2.55
CA GLY A 135 -1.39 -3.87 -3.62
C GLY A 135 -2.27 -5.07 -3.28
N LEU A 136 -3.58 -4.86 -3.32
CA LEU A 136 -4.58 -5.85 -3.00
C LEU A 136 -5.36 -6.21 -4.26
N ARG A 137 -5.73 -7.48 -4.38
CA ARG A 137 -6.66 -7.98 -5.41
C ARG A 137 -7.71 -8.88 -4.78
N SER A 138 -8.92 -8.77 -5.28
CA SER A 138 -10.05 -9.60 -4.88
C SER A 138 -10.17 -10.81 -5.79
N LEU A 139 -10.28 -12.00 -5.18
CA LEU A 139 -10.37 -13.27 -5.91
C LEU A 139 -11.73 -13.48 -6.60
N GLY A 140 -12.77 -12.77 -6.19
CA GLY A 140 -14.13 -12.98 -6.68
C GLY A 140 -14.52 -12.10 -7.88
N ASP A 141 -13.91 -10.93 -8.02
CA ASP A 141 -14.34 -9.91 -8.98
C ASP A 141 -13.18 -9.19 -9.68
N ASP A 142 -11.94 -9.69 -9.52
CA ASP A 142 -10.68 -9.17 -10.11
C ASP A 142 -10.44 -7.66 -9.86
N ARG A 143 -11.13 -7.07 -8.88
CA ARG A 143 -10.90 -5.69 -8.49
C ARG A 143 -9.56 -5.56 -7.78
N THR A 144 -8.90 -4.43 -8.01
CA THR A 144 -7.65 -4.08 -7.36
C THR A 144 -7.81 -2.86 -6.46
N GLY A 145 -6.90 -2.73 -5.49
CA GLY A 145 -6.86 -1.61 -4.57
C GLY A 145 -5.50 -1.51 -3.89
N THR A 146 -5.33 -0.47 -3.10
CA THR A 146 -4.12 -0.27 -2.30
C THR A 146 -4.45 -0.10 -0.83
N LEU A 147 -3.60 -0.65 0.03
CA LEU A 147 -3.61 -0.41 1.45
C LEU A 147 -2.24 0.15 1.84
N ARG A 148 -2.22 1.42 2.26
CA ARG A 148 -1.05 2.05 2.87
C ARG A 148 -1.18 1.96 4.39
N ILE A 149 -0.17 1.39 5.02
CA ILE A 149 -0.03 1.35 6.47
C ILE A 149 1.16 2.22 6.82
N GLN A 150 0.95 3.21 7.67
CA GLN A 150 2.00 4.06 8.17
C GLN A 150 2.02 3.98 9.69
N VAL A 151 3.19 3.73 10.24
CA VAL A 151 3.41 3.68 11.69
C VAL A 151 4.54 4.65 12.01
N THR A 152 4.23 5.64 12.86
CA THR A 152 5.19 6.63 13.34
C THR A 152 5.35 6.46 14.84
N ALA A 153 6.58 6.28 15.32
CA ALA A 153 6.90 6.21 16.74
C ALA A 153 7.86 7.35 17.12
N PRO A 154 7.61 8.07 18.22
CA PRO A 154 8.53 9.08 18.71
C PRO A 154 9.85 8.45 19.17
N THR A 155 10.97 9.14 18.94
CA THR A 155 12.27 8.80 19.53
C THR A 155 12.61 9.81 20.61
N GLY A 156 12.94 9.33 21.82
CA GLY A 156 13.43 10.18 22.90
C GLY A 156 12.38 10.85 23.77
N GLY A 157 11.20 10.24 23.92
CA GLY A 157 10.18 10.65 24.92
C GLY A 157 9.49 11.98 24.64
N ARG A 158 9.83 12.69 23.55
CA ARG A 158 9.02 13.81 23.07
C ARG A 158 7.77 13.26 22.39
N SER A 159 6.63 13.45 23.05
CA SER A 159 5.34 13.12 22.47
C SER A 159 5.18 13.87 21.14
N PRO A 160 4.80 13.20 20.04
CA PRO A 160 4.58 13.88 18.76
C PRO A 160 3.52 14.96 18.96
N ARG A 161 3.72 16.13 18.34
CA ARG A 161 2.74 17.23 18.44
C ARG A 161 1.32 16.69 18.19
N PRO A 162 0.32 17.13 18.97
CA PRO A 162 -1.07 16.80 18.65
C PRO A 162 -1.30 17.20 17.20
N SER A 163 -1.64 16.22 16.38
CA SER A 163 -2.04 16.51 15.02
C SER A 163 -3.45 17.04 15.12
N ASP A 164 -3.68 18.29 14.71
CA ASP A 164 -5.01 18.91 14.59
C ASP A 164 -6.00 18.07 13.74
N ARG A 165 -5.48 17.02 13.09
CA ARG A 165 -6.19 16.05 12.27
C ARG A 165 -7.05 15.03 13.02
N LEU A 166 -6.96 14.92 14.35
CA LEU A 166 -7.70 13.88 15.11
C LEU A 166 -9.07 14.32 15.64
N ASP A 167 -9.70 15.32 15.02
CA ASP A 167 -11.05 15.77 15.39
C ASP A 167 -12.05 15.56 14.25
N CYS A 168 -13.21 15.00 14.60
CA CYS A 168 -14.34 14.89 13.68
C CYS A 168 -15.12 16.21 13.54
N ALA A 169 -15.06 17.10 14.53
CA ALA A 169 -15.82 18.35 14.54
C ALA A 169 -15.37 19.34 13.45
N THR A 170 -14.13 19.24 12.99
CA THR A 170 -13.54 20.12 11.98
C THR A 170 -13.71 19.59 10.55
N ARG A 171 -14.45 18.49 10.35
CA ARG A 171 -14.55 17.81 9.06
C ARG A 171 -15.58 18.45 8.13
N PRO A 172 -15.34 18.48 6.81
CA PRO A 172 -16.31 18.94 5.83
C PRO A 172 -17.65 18.18 5.95
N VAL A 173 -18.75 18.91 5.76
CA VAL A 173 -20.09 18.32 5.73
C VAL A 173 -20.17 17.31 4.59
N GLY A 174 -20.51 16.05 4.91
CA GLY A 174 -20.61 14.95 3.95
C GLY A 174 -19.50 13.89 4.08
N GLU A 175 -18.42 14.16 4.80
CA GLU A 175 -17.45 13.12 5.17
C GLU A 175 -17.98 12.29 6.34
N LYS A 176 -18.03 10.97 6.19
CA LYS A 176 -18.31 10.08 7.33
C LYS A 176 -17.09 10.08 8.25
N CYS A 177 -17.26 10.55 9.49
CA CYS A 177 -16.23 10.51 10.53
C CYS A 177 -16.73 9.72 11.75
N ALA A 178 -15.87 8.90 12.34
CA ALA A 178 -16.12 8.30 13.65
C ALA A 178 -14.86 8.42 14.51
N THR A 179 -15.05 8.60 15.81
CA THR A 179 -13.96 8.51 16.77
C THR A 179 -13.57 7.04 16.98
N LEU A 180 -12.28 6.83 17.21
CA LEU A 180 -11.70 5.52 17.50
C LEU A 180 -11.17 5.53 18.93
N THR A 181 -11.47 4.47 19.67
CA THR A 181 -10.89 4.18 20.97
C THR A 181 -10.42 2.72 20.98
N GLY A 182 -9.17 2.48 21.37
CA GLY A 182 -8.59 1.14 21.34
C GLY A 182 -7.08 1.15 21.58
N ALA A 183 -6.53 0.02 22.05
CA ALA A 183 -5.10 -0.15 22.34
C ALA A 183 -4.49 0.95 23.24
N GLY A 184 -5.26 1.44 24.22
CA GLY A 184 -4.84 2.53 25.10
C GLY A 184 -4.70 3.89 24.40
N GLY A 185 -5.29 4.03 23.20
CA GLY A 185 -5.20 5.21 22.35
C GLY A 185 -6.55 5.77 21.93
N ALA A 186 -6.48 6.93 21.27
CA ALA A 186 -7.63 7.62 20.68
C ALA A 186 -7.30 8.08 19.26
N GLY A 187 -8.33 8.15 18.43
CA GLY A 187 -8.16 8.36 17.00
C GLY A 187 -9.45 8.73 16.28
N ILE A 188 -9.40 8.74 14.96
CA ILE A 188 -10.56 8.90 14.09
C ILE A 188 -10.48 7.97 12.88
N ALA A 189 -11.64 7.64 12.32
CA ALA A 189 -11.78 7.03 11.01
C ALA A 189 -12.65 7.91 10.14
N VAL A 190 -12.16 8.25 8.95
CA VAL A 190 -12.85 9.10 7.99
C VAL A 190 -13.00 8.42 6.63
N THR A 191 -14.07 8.76 5.94
CA THR A 191 -14.22 8.52 4.51
C THR A 191 -13.87 9.81 3.78
N ARG A 192 -12.91 9.75 2.85
CA ARG A 192 -12.46 10.90 2.06
C ARG A 192 -12.64 10.61 0.58
N ASN A 193 -13.16 11.59 -0.15
CA ASN A 193 -13.05 11.65 -1.60
C ASN A 193 -12.01 12.71 -1.94
N ASP A 194 -11.03 12.37 -2.77
CA ASP A 194 -10.11 13.39 -3.28
C ASP A 194 -10.74 14.18 -4.44
N GLU A 195 -9.99 15.16 -4.96
CA GLU A 195 -10.43 15.99 -6.09
C GLU A 195 -10.66 15.19 -7.38
N ALA A 196 -10.04 14.01 -7.51
CA ALA A 196 -10.25 13.10 -8.62
C ALA A 196 -11.50 12.20 -8.42
N GLY A 197 -12.24 12.38 -7.32
CA GLY A 197 -13.38 11.54 -6.95
C GLY A 197 -12.98 10.17 -6.43
N GLN A 198 -11.70 9.94 -6.12
CA GLN A 198 -11.23 8.67 -5.60
C GLN A 198 -11.63 8.53 -4.13
N LEU A 199 -12.47 7.52 -3.87
CA LEU A 199 -12.88 7.16 -2.53
C LEU A 199 -11.73 6.48 -1.78
N SER A 200 -11.48 6.94 -0.56
CA SER A 200 -10.52 6.37 0.38
C SER A 200 -11.09 6.29 1.80
N TYR A 201 -10.69 5.24 2.53
CA TYR A 201 -10.96 5.11 3.95
C TYR A 201 -9.67 5.31 4.71
N VAL A 202 -9.68 6.25 5.65
CA VAL A 202 -8.52 6.60 6.46
C VAL A 202 -8.85 6.35 7.92
N ALA A 203 -8.01 5.62 8.65
CA ALA A 203 -8.08 5.57 10.10
C ALA A 203 -6.72 5.96 10.69
N GLU A 204 -6.76 6.83 11.67
CA GLU A 204 -5.61 7.33 12.41
C GLU A 204 -5.85 7.05 13.89
N LEU A 205 -4.94 6.35 14.56
CA LEU A 205 -5.00 6.07 15.99
C LEU A 205 -3.68 6.43 16.63
N ARG A 206 -3.73 7.32 17.62
CA ARG A 206 -2.60 7.63 18.48
C ARG A 206 -2.68 6.77 19.73
N ARG A 207 -1.68 5.94 19.96
CA ARG A 207 -1.60 5.01 21.09
C ARG A 207 -1.05 5.71 22.34
N GLY A 208 -1.21 5.06 23.49
CA GLY A 208 -0.74 5.57 24.79
C GLY A 208 0.79 5.69 24.88
N ASP A 209 1.54 4.94 24.07
CA ASP A 209 3.00 5.02 23.92
C ASP A 209 3.44 6.21 23.03
N GLY A 210 2.49 7.00 22.51
CA GLY A 210 2.74 8.12 21.62
C GLY A 210 2.92 7.73 20.15
N SER A 211 2.88 6.45 19.80
CA SER A 211 2.90 6.03 18.40
C SER A 211 1.60 6.39 17.68
N LEU A 212 1.72 6.69 16.38
CA LEU A 212 0.61 6.97 15.48
C LEU A 212 0.54 5.87 14.42
N VAL A 213 -0.59 5.18 14.36
CA VAL A 213 -0.91 4.20 13.32
C VAL A 213 -1.91 4.85 12.37
N THR A 214 -1.58 4.87 11.08
CA THR A 214 -2.43 5.38 10.01
C THR A 214 -2.63 4.29 8.95
N LEU A 215 -3.87 3.88 8.73
CA LEU A 215 -4.25 2.99 7.62
C LEU A 215 -5.03 3.80 6.59
N VAL A 216 -4.67 3.66 5.32
CA VAL A 216 -5.37 4.27 4.18
C VAL A 216 -5.67 3.18 3.16
N ALA A 217 -6.95 2.90 2.95
CA ALA A 217 -7.40 2.02 1.90
C ALA A 217 -7.96 2.86 0.73
N THR A 218 -7.49 2.58 -0.49
CA THR A 218 -7.90 3.28 -1.71
C THR A 218 -8.26 2.25 -2.77
N GLY A 219 -9.39 2.44 -3.47
CA GLY A 219 -9.72 1.61 -4.64
C GLY A 219 -8.95 2.03 -5.89
N ALA A 220 -8.91 1.17 -6.90
CA ALA A 220 -8.43 1.56 -8.22
C ALA A 220 -9.55 2.20 -9.05
N ASP A 221 -9.21 3.14 -9.92
CA ASP A 221 -10.08 3.70 -10.98
C ASP A 221 -11.43 4.25 -10.48
N GLY A 222 -11.42 4.97 -9.35
CA GLY A 222 -12.63 5.57 -8.76
C GLY A 222 -13.55 4.56 -8.07
N ASN A 223 -13.21 3.27 -8.07
CA ASN A 223 -13.96 2.26 -7.31
C ASN A 223 -13.78 2.43 -5.81
N ALA A 224 -14.72 1.89 -5.05
CA ALA A 224 -14.59 1.78 -3.61
C ALA A 224 -13.38 0.91 -3.23
N PRO A 225 -12.67 1.22 -2.13
CA PRO A 225 -11.59 0.37 -1.64
C PRO A 225 -12.02 -1.07 -1.39
N LEU A 226 -11.15 -2.03 -1.73
CA LEU A 226 -11.38 -3.46 -1.45
C LEU A 226 -11.54 -3.76 0.04
N VAL A 227 -10.84 -3.01 0.87
CA VAL A 227 -10.93 -3.06 2.32
C VAL A 227 -12.02 -2.09 2.76
N THR A 228 -13.02 -2.58 3.48
CA THR A 228 -14.13 -1.74 3.95
C THR A 228 -13.68 -0.76 5.03
N TRP A 229 -14.47 0.30 5.23
CA TRP A 229 -14.28 1.23 6.35
C TRP A 229 -14.23 0.53 7.71
N GLN A 230 -15.09 -0.48 7.94
CA GLN A 230 -15.07 -1.28 9.17
C GLN A 230 -13.77 -2.08 9.34
N ASN A 231 -13.23 -2.64 8.25
CA ASN A 231 -11.96 -3.35 8.30
C ASN A 231 -10.82 -2.41 8.68
N VAL A 232 -10.73 -1.24 8.04
CA VAL A 232 -9.71 -0.23 8.35
C VAL A 232 -9.82 0.21 9.82
N THR A 233 -11.02 0.53 10.31
CA THR A 233 -11.24 0.87 11.71
C THR A 233 -10.78 -0.23 12.66
N ARG A 234 -11.24 -1.46 12.44
CA ARG A 234 -10.92 -2.61 13.29
C ARG A 234 -9.42 -2.88 13.32
N TRP A 235 -8.78 -2.90 12.15
CA TRP A 235 -7.35 -3.17 12.04
C TRP A 235 -6.53 -2.06 12.68
N THR A 236 -6.87 -0.79 12.54
CA THR A 236 -6.11 0.30 13.18
C THR A 236 -6.13 0.19 14.71
N THR A 237 -7.22 -0.31 15.29
CA THR A 237 -7.34 -0.58 16.74
C THR A 237 -6.75 -1.91 17.20
N ASP A 238 -6.27 -2.73 16.28
CA ASP A 238 -5.70 -4.04 16.60
C ASP A 238 -4.39 -3.87 17.39
N PRO A 239 -4.26 -4.47 18.59
CA PRO A 239 -3.09 -4.29 19.44
C PRO A 239 -1.79 -4.74 18.76
N ASP A 240 -1.85 -5.68 17.81
CA ASP A 240 -0.68 -6.29 17.18
C ASP A 240 0.06 -5.34 16.22
N TRP A 241 -0.53 -4.19 15.84
CA TRP A 241 0.20 -3.13 15.13
C TRP A 241 1.18 -2.41 16.04
N SER A 242 2.28 -3.06 16.41
CA SER A 242 3.36 -2.40 17.13
C SER A 242 4.32 -1.72 16.15
N ALA A 243 4.66 -0.45 16.41
CA ALA A 243 5.74 0.25 15.73
C ALA A 243 7.12 -0.37 16.04
N LEU A 244 7.22 -1.02 17.19
CA LEU A 244 8.45 -1.48 17.81
C LEU A 244 8.26 -2.94 18.25
N VAL A 245 9.09 -3.84 17.74
CA VAL A 245 9.10 -5.26 18.11
C VAL A 245 10.30 -5.51 19.02
N ALA A 246 10.18 -6.46 19.95
CA ALA A 246 11.33 -6.89 20.73
C ALA A 246 12.43 -7.41 19.81
N ARG A 247 13.68 -7.01 20.08
CA ARG A 247 14.88 -7.46 19.37
C ARG A 247 15.13 -8.97 19.56
N GLU A 248 14.61 -9.52 20.66
CA GLU A 248 14.84 -10.91 21.09
C GLU A 248 13.85 -11.93 20.51
N ASP A 249 13.00 -11.56 19.55
CA ASP A 249 12.19 -12.52 18.77
C ASP A 249 12.76 -12.77 17.36
N PRO A 250 13.97 -13.33 17.20
CA PRO A 250 14.43 -13.80 15.89
C PRO A 250 13.70 -15.08 15.46
N THR A 251 13.05 -15.79 16.38
CA THR A 251 12.42 -17.10 16.15
C THR A 251 11.01 -17.05 15.57
N ASP A 252 10.33 -15.89 15.60
CA ASP A 252 8.96 -15.76 15.06
C ASP A 252 8.91 -15.03 13.70
N LEU A 253 10.06 -14.54 13.21
CA LEU A 253 10.12 -13.55 12.13
C LEU A 253 11.00 -13.92 10.93
N GLY A 254 11.59 -15.13 10.88
CA GLY A 254 12.54 -15.46 9.81
C GLY A 254 12.74 -16.93 9.42
N ALA A 255 12.01 -17.90 9.98
CA ALA A 255 12.36 -19.31 9.77
C ALA A 255 11.20 -20.28 9.44
N GLN A 256 10.00 -19.78 9.13
CA GLN A 256 9.04 -20.59 8.38
C GLN A 256 9.11 -20.14 6.93
N PRO A 257 9.66 -20.94 6.00
CA PRO A 257 9.46 -20.69 4.58
C PRO A 257 7.95 -20.63 4.38
N THR A 258 7.42 -19.47 4.04
CA THR A 258 6.03 -19.33 3.65
C THR A 258 5.81 -20.38 2.56
N PRO A 259 4.91 -21.37 2.72
CA PRO A 259 4.54 -22.21 1.60
C PRO A 259 4.12 -21.25 0.49
N ASP A 260 4.76 -21.44 -0.66
CA ASP A 260 4.67 -20.55 -1.81
C ASP A 260 3.19 -20.32 -2.15
N LEU A 261 2.64 -19.20 -1.70
CA LEU A 261 1.21 -18.85 -1.84
C LEU A 261 0.83 -18.61 -3.32
N GLY A 262 1.78 -18.77 -4.25
CA GLY A 262 1.57 -18.73 -5.70
C GLY A 262 1.63 -20.10 -6.40
N ALA A 263 2.04 -21.18 -5.73
CA ALA A 263 2.10 -22.50 -6.35
C ALA A 263 0.75 -23.22 -6.16
N GLN A 264 -0.24 -22.88 -6.99
CA GLN A 264 -1.35 -23.81 -7.19
C GLN A 264 -0.76 -25.14 -7.68
N PRO A 265 -1.16 -26.29 -7.11
CA PRO A 265 -0.79 -27.57 -7.69
C PRO A 265 -1.31 -27.58 -9.12
N THR A 266 -0.38 -27.69 -10.07
CA THR A 266 -0.72 -27.98 -11.46
C THR A 266 -1.59 -29.24 -11.41
N PRO A 267 -2.83 -29.23 -11.92
CA PRO A 267 -3.60 -30.45 -11.98
C PRO A 267 -2.79 -31.45 -12.80
N ASP A 268 -2.48 -32.60 -12.20
CA ASP A 268 -1.85 -33.76 -12.85
C ASP A 268 -2.63 -34.08 -14.12
N LEU A 269 -2.17 -33.55 -15.25
CA LEU A 269 -2.62 -33.87 -16.60
C LEU A 269 -1.90 -35.14 -17.06
N ASP A 270 -1.95 -36.19 -16.26
CA ASP A 270 -1.46 -37.50 -16.65
C ASP A 270 -2.43 -38.61 -16.22
N ARG A 271 -3.64 -38.51 -16.77
CA ARG A 271 -4.51 -39.67 -16.98
C ARG A 271 -5.21 -39.54 -18.32
N SER A 272 -4.56 -40.10 -19.33
CA SER A 272 -5.23 -40.52 -20.55
C SER A 272 -5.96 -41.85 -20.29
N PRO A 273 -7.30 -41.93 -20.38
CA PRO A 273 -7.97 -43.17 -20.71
C PRO A 273 -8.19 -43.21 -22.23
N THR A 274 -7.34 -43.97 -22.90
CA THR A 274 -7.62 -44.50 -24.24
C THR A 274 -8.87 -45.39 -24.17
N GLY A 275 -10.01 -44.85 -24.60
CA GLY A 275 -11.26 -45.60 -24.68
C GLY A 275 -12.32 -44.89 -25.51
N ARG A 276 -12.41 -45.22 -26.79
CA ARG A 276 -13.49 -44.87 -27.73
C ARG A 276 -13.91 -46.17 -28.44
N PRO A 277 -15.08 -46.29 -29.10
CA PRO A 277 -16.41 -45.69 -28.90
C PRO A 277 -17.50 -46.77 -28.71
N SER A 278 -18.71 -46.37 -28.32
CA SER A 278 -19.94 -47.02 -28.83
C SER A 278 -21.07 -46.00 -28.91
N SER A 279 -21.51 -45.77 -30.14
CA SER A 279 -22.66 -44.96 -30.50
C SER A 279 -23.95 -45.72 -30.19
N THR A 280 -24.98 -45.06 -29.67
CA THR A 280 -26.36 -45.03 -30.23
C THR A 280 -27.29 -44.34 -29.24
N GLY A 281 -28.10 -43.38 -29.69
CA GLY A 281 -29.31 -42.97 -28.96
C GLY A 281 -29.64 -41.48 -28.94
N ARG A 282 -30.13 -40.94 -30.07
CA ARG A 282 -31.18 -39.89 -30.10
C ARG A 282 -32.52 -40.58 -29.71
N PRO A 283 -33.64 -39.92 -29.32
CA PRO A 283 -33.97 -38.48 -29.31
C PRO A 283 -34.59 -38.03 -27.95
N SER A 284 -34.88 -36.74 -27.68
CA SER A 284 -36.15 -36.09 -28.06
C SER A 284 -36.26 -34.70 -27.43
N SER A 285 -36.98 -33.86 -28.15
CA SER A 285 -37.40 -32.48 -27.87
C SER A 285 -38.28 -32.32 -26.62
N VAL A 286 -38.08 -31.22 -25.88
CA VAL A 286 -39.07 -30.48 -25.05
C VAL A 286 -38.53 -29.05 -24.97
N VAL A 287 -38.93 -28.08 -25.81
CA VAL A 287 -40.10 -27.17 -25.68
C VAL A 287 -40.49 -26.86 -24.23
N GLN A 288 -40.02 -25.72 -23.68
CA GLN A 288 -40.89 -24.91 -22.83
C GLN A 288 -40.51 -23.42 -22.85
N GLU A 289 -41.59 -22.64 -22.93
CA GLU A 289 -41.78 -21.20 -23.13
C GLU A 289 -41.34 -20.28 -21.97
N PRO A 290 -41.40 -18.94 -22.16
CA PRO A 290 -40.99 -17.93 -21.19
C PRO A 290 -42.14 -17.49 -20.27
N ALA A 291 -41.83 -17.20 -19.00
CA ALA A 291 -42.66 -16.33 -18.14
C ALA A 291 -41.91 -15.00 -18.00
N LYS A 292 -42.35 -13.88 -18.58
CA LYS A 292 -43.55 -13.07 -18.33
C LYS A 292 -43.64 -12.55 -16.89
N GLY A 293 -42.95 -11.44 -16.66
CA GLY A 293 -43.48 -10.18 -16.10
C GLY A 293 -44.11 -10.17 -14.71
N THR A 294 -43.50 -9.41 -13.81
CA THR A 294 -44.24 -8.59 -12.84
C THR A 294 -43.60 -7.21 -12.73
N ARG A 295 -44.30 -6.25 -13.35
CA ARG A 295 -44.33 -4.83 -13.01
C ARG A 295 -44.69 -4.73 -11.52
N SER A 296 -43.96 -3.94 -10.73
CA SER A 296 -44.47 -3.46 -9.46
C SER A 296 -44.24 -1.96 -9.37
N ASP A 297 -45.35 -1.29 -9.22
CA ASP A 297 -45.54 0.15 -9.27
C ASP A 297 -44.86 0.89 -8.11
N ALA A 298 -44.50 2.14 -8.38
CA ALA A 298 -44.18 3.16 -7.38
C ALA A 298 -45.41 3.54 -6.55
N PRO A 299 -45.19 4.14 -5.36
CA PRO A 299 -46.00 5.29 -4.99
C PRO A 299 -45.14 6.49 -4.59
N THR A 300 -45.27 7.52 -5.41
CA THR A 300 -45.62 8.91 -5.11
C THR A 300 -45.66 9.38 -3.64
N SER A 301 -44.92 10.47 -3.40
CA SER A 301 -45.27 11.67 -2.61
C SER A 301 -45.79 11.52 -1.18
N GLY A 302 -45.05 12.12 -0.25
CA GLY A 302 -45.55 12.62 1.02
C GLY A 302 -44.75 13.85 1.46
N THR A 303 -45.07 15.01 0.90
CA THR A 303 -44.62 16.31 1.40
C THR A 303 -45.62 16.76 2.45
N ALA A 304 -45.18 17.00 3.69
CA ALA A 304 -45.96 17.67 4.71
C ALA A 304 -45.05 18.69 5.43
N GLN A 305 -45.45 19.95 5.26
CA GLN A 305 -45.29 21.17 6.08
C GLN A 305 -44.11 21.29 7.05
#